data_AF-A0A8S9R986-F1
#
_entry.id   AF-A0A8S9R986-F1
#
_cell.length_a   1.000
_cell.length_b   1.000
_cell.length_c   1.000
_cell.angle_alpha   90.00
_cell.angle_beta   90.00
_cell.angle_gamma   90.00
#
_symmetry.space_group_name_H-M   'P 1'
#
loop_
_entity.id
_entity.type
_entity.pdbx_description
1 polymer ?
#
loop_
_entity_poly.entity_id
_entity_poly.type
_entity_poly.pdbx_seq_one_letter_code
_entity_poly.pdbx_strand_id
1 'polypeptide(L)'
;MWEGRKEFKLALAAFLDGLLLDESSVPCKVAVGALLSERGKEHQPTLPVARSLLSDALRIDPTNRKAWYYLGLVHKYDGRIADATDCFQAASMLEESDPIESFSTIL
;
A
#
# COMPACT_ATOMS: atom_id res chain seq x y z
N MET A 1 9.06 -17.60 -15.22
CA MET A 1 7.93 -16.66 -14.99
C MET A 1 6.82 -17.27 -14.09
N TRP A 2 7.13 -18.07 -13.06
CA TRP A 2 6.11 -18.78 -12.25
C TRP A 2 6.07 -18.35 -10.77
N GLU A 3 7.16 -17.77 -10.24
CA GLU A 3 7.29 -17.31 -8.85
C GLU A 3 6.19 -16.31 -8.45
N GLY A 4 6.03 -15.21 -9.21
CA GLY A 4 5.09 -14.16 -8.84
C GLY A 4 3.61 -14.61 -8.81
N ARG A 5 3.23 -15.68 -9.53
CA ARG A 5 1.84 -16.20 -9.48
C ARG A 5 1.58 -16.98 -8.20
N LYS A 6 2.62 -17.64 -7.69
CA LYS A 6 2.57 -18.41 -6.44
C LYS A 6 2.56 -17.45 -5.25
N GLU A 7 3.43 -16.43 -5.27
CA GLU A 7 3.46 -15.39 -4.24
C GLU A 7 2.17 -14.58 -4.17
N PHE A 8 1.54 -14.29 -5.31
CA PHE A 8 0.24 -13.63 -5.35
C PHE A 8 -0.86 -14.44 -4.64
N LYS A 9 -0.96 -15.74 -4.95
CA LYS A 9 -1.96 -16.61 -4.31
C LYS A 9 -1.70 -16.76 -2.81
N LEU A 10 -0.43 -16.85 -2.42
CA LEU A 10 -0.03 -16.92 -1.01
C LEU A 10 -0.36 -15.63 -0.26
N ALA A 11 -0.09 -14.47 -0.84
CA ALA A 11 -0.42 -13.20 -0.22
C ALA A 11 -1.94 -12.95 -0.16
N LEU A 12 -2.68 -13.38 -1.17
CA LEU A 12 -4.14 -13.32 -1.17
C LEU A 12 -4.73 -14.27 -0.11
N ALA A 13 -4.17 -15.48 0.03
CA ALA A 13 -4.59 -16.43 1.06
C ALA A 13 -4.25 -15.91 2.46
N ALA A 14 -3.03 -15.40 2.68
CA ALA A 14 -2.62 -14.79 3.94
C ALA A 14 -3.46 -13.55 4.29
N PHE A 15 -3.93 -12.81 3.29
CA PHE A 15 -4.87 -11.72 3.49
C PHE A 15 -6.26 -12.19 3.89
N LEU A 16 -6.80 -13.22 3.24
CA LEU A 16 -8.10 -13.78 3.59
C LEU A 16 -8.08 -14.39 5.00
N ASP A 17 -7.00 -15.10 5.35
CA ASP A 17 -6.78 -15.63 6.70
C ASP A 17 -6.58 -14.49 7.71
N GLY A 18 -5.85 -13.43 7.33
CA GLY A 18 -5.67 -12.24 8.16
C GLY A 18 -6.97 -11.45 8.38
N LEU A 19 -7.82 -11.36 7.36
CA LEU A 19 -9.14 -10.70 7.44
C LEU A 19 -10.08 -11.47 8.37
N LEU A 20 -9.94 -12.79 8.45
CA LEU A 20 -10.65 -13.66 9.40
C LEU A 20 -10.20 -13.46 10.85
N LEU A 21 -8.97 -13.00 11.08
CA LEU A 21 -8.39 -12.79 12.41
C LEU A 21 -8.50 -11.33 12.89
N ASP A 22 -8.28 -10.38 11.99
CA ASP A 22 -8.39 -8.94 12.22
C ASP A 22 -8.75 -8.22 10.91
N GLU A 23 -10.04 -7.94 10.75
CA GLU A 23 -10.64 -7.20 9.63
C GLU A 23 -10.04 -5.80 9.44
N SER A 24 -9.38 -5.26 10.47
CA SER A 24 -8.85 -3.89 10.50
C SER A 24 -7.33 -3.79 10.27
N SER A 25 -6.63 -4.91 10.03
CA SER A 25 -5.17 -4.89 9.90
C SER A 25 -4.68 -4.06 8.70
N VAL A 26 -4.22 -2.83 9.00
CA VAL A 26 -3.59 -1.90 8.03
C VAL A 26 -2.39 -2.53 7.33
N PRO A 27 -1.44 -3.19 8.02
CA PRO A 27 -0.27 -3.78 7.35
C PRO A 27 -0.65 -4.82 6.31
N CYS A 28 -1.67 -5.65 6.57
CA CYS A 28 -2.16 -6.64 5.63
C CYS A 28 -2.78 -5.98 4.38
N LYS A 29 -3.63 -4.97 4.56
CA LYS A 29 -4.25 -4.21 3.45
C LYS A 29 -3.19 -3.54 2.57
N VAL A 30 -2.16 -2.95 3.17
CA VAL A 30 -1.04 -2.33 2.45
C VAL A 30 -0.22 -3.38 1.69
N ALA A 31 0.09 -4.52 2.29
CA ALA A 31 0.87 -5.58 1.64
C ALA A 31 0.17 -6.14 0.39
N VAL A 32 -1.14 -6.37 0.44
CA VAL A 32 -1.91 -6.82 -0.72
C VAL A 32 -2.05 -5.73 -1.77
N GLY A 33 -2.34 -4.50 -1.35
CA GLY A 33 -2.40 -3.33 -2.23
C GLY A 33 -1.10 -3.13 -3.01
N ALA A 34 0.04 -3.30 -2.34
CA ALA A 34 1.37 -3.26 -2.95
C ALA A 34 1.53 -4.31 -4.05
N LEU A 35 1.24 -5.58 -3.74
CA LEU A 35 1.34 -6.68 -4.72
C LEU A 35 0.41 -6.50 -5.92
N LEU A 36 -0.81 -6.03 -5.68
CA LEU A 36 -1.77 -5.73 -6.75
C LEU A 36 -1.32 -4.53 -7.60
N SER A 37 -0.66 -3.53 -7.01
CA SER A 37 -0.13 -2.38 -7.72
C SER A 37 1.03 -2.77 -8.65
N GLU A 38 1.93 -3.65 -8.20
CA GLU A 38 3.04 -4.15 -9.04
C GLU A 38 2.51 -4.96 -10.23
N ARG A 39 1.47 -5.76 -10.00
CA ARG A 39 0.75 -6.48 -11.07
C ARG A 39 -0.05 -5.57 -11.99
N GLY A 40 -0.53 -4.44 -11.48
CA GLY A 40 -1.30 -3.45 -12.21
C GLY A 40 -0.56 -2.86 -13.42
N LYS A 41 0.78 -2.87 -13.38
CA LYS A 41 1.63 -2.48 -14.52
C LYS A 41 1.45 -3.41 -15.73
N GLU A 42 1.17 -4.69 -15.51
CA GLU A 42 0.95 -5.70 -16.56
C GLU A 42 -0.55 -5.94 -16.82
N HIS A 43 -1.38 -5.80 -15.79
CA HIS A 43 -2.81 -6.11 -15.82
C HIS A 43 -3.63 -5.02 -15.12
N GLN A 44 -4.22 -4.11 -15.91
CA GLN A 44 -5.14 -3.06 -15.46
C GLN A 44 -6.33 -3.48 -14.57
N PRO A 45 -6.96 -4.68 -14.69
CA PRO A 45 -8.13 -4.99 -13.86
C PRO A 45 -7.85 -5.13 -12.36
N THR A 46 -6.59 -5.20 -11.92
CA THR A 46 -6.23 -5.26 -10.49
C THR A 46 -6.12 -3.88 -9.82
N LEU A 47 -6.03 -2.79 -10.62
CA LEU A 47 -5.85 -1.43 -10.11
C LEU A 47 -7.02 -0.94 -9.23
N PRO A 48 -8.30 -1.18 -9.57
CA PRO A 48 -9.41 -0.73 -8.72
C PRO A 48 -9.41 -1.40 -7.34
N VAL A 49 -9.05 -2.69 -7.28
CA VAL A 49 -8.98 -3.45 -6.03
C VAL A 49 -7.81 -2.96 -5.16
N ALA A 50 -6.64 -2.75 -5.78
CA ALA A 50 -5.47 -2.18 -5.11
C ALA A 50 -5.80 -0.81 -4.49
N ARG A 51 -6.45 0.06 -5.26
CA ARG A 51 -6.88 1.38 -4.81
C ARG A 51 -7.81 1.30 -3.62
N SER A 52 -8.82 0.42 -3.65
CA SER A 52 -9.77 0.26 -2.55
C SER A 52 -9.07 -0.16 -1.26
N LEU A 53 -8.20 -1.18 -1.33
CA LEU A 53 -7.47 -1.69 -0.17
C LEU A 53 -6.54 -0.63 0.44
N LEU A 54 -5.83 0.12 -0.41
CA LEU A 54 -4.93 1.18 0.04
C LEU A 54 -5.68 2.38 0.62
N SER A 55 -6.84 2.72 0.04
CA SER A 55 -7.70 3.78 0.57
C SER A 55 -8.29 3.39 1.93
N ASP A 56 -8.70 2.13 2.09
CA ASP A 56 -9.16 1.62 3.39
C ASP A 56 -8.03 1.58 4.43
N ALA A 57 -6.81 1.22 4.03
CA ALA A 57 -5.65 1.29 4.90
C ALA A 57 -5.42 2.73 5.38
N LEU A 58 -5.48 3.71 4.48
CA LEU A 58 -5.32 5.13 4.80
C LEU A 58 -6.47 5.72 5.62
N ARG A 59 -7.68 5.15 5.52
CA ARG A 59 -8.80 5.54 6.38
C ARG A 59 -8.58 5.13 7.84
N ILE A 60 -7.86 4.04 8.08
CA ILE A 60 -7.54 3.54 9.42
C ILE A 60 -6.25 4.19 9.95
N ASP A 61 -5.22 4.27 9.10
CA ASP A 61 -3.93 4.90 9.38
C ASP A 61 -3.58 5.90 8.27
N PRO A 62 -4.01 7.18 8.40
CA PRO A 62 -3.71 8.22 7.43
C PRO A 62 -2.23 8.57 7.33
N THR A 63 -1.43 8.18 8.32
CA THR A 63 0.01 8.44 8.39
C THR A 63 0.84 7.33 7.74
N ASN A 64 0.19 6.33 7.16
CA ASN A 64 0.89 5.21 6.54
C ASN A 64 1.56 5.61 5.21
N ARG A 65 2.84 5.97 5.28
CA ARG A 65 3.66 6.34 4.11
C ARG A 65 3.61 5.30 3.00
N LYS A 66 3.70 4.01 3.34
CA LYS A 66 3.70 2.93 2.35
C LYS A 66 2.37 2.89 1.60
N ALA A 67 1.25 3.05 2.31
CA ALA A 67 -0.07 3.09 1.69
C ALA A 67 -0.19 4.25 0.69
N TRP A 68 0.27 5.46 1.05
CA TRP A 68 0.32 6.61 0.13
C TRP A 68 1.19 6.36 -1.10
N TYR A 69 2.38 5.78 -0.91
CA TYR A 69 3.28 5.46 -2.01
C TYR A 69 2.66 4.45 -3.00
N TYR A 70 2.11 3.33 -2.50
CA TYR A 70 1.49 2.34 -3.38
C TYR A 70 0.20 2.87 -4.02
N LEU A 71 -0.54 3.76 -3.35
CA LEU A 71 -1.72 4.41 -3.93
C LEU A 71 -1.30 5.30 -5.10
N GLY A 72 -0.21 6.06 -4.96
CA GLY A 72 0.39 6.83 -6.04
C GLY A 72 0.82 5.98 -7.24
N LEU A 73 1.40 4.80 -7.00
CA LEU A 73 1.72 3.85 -8.07
C LEU A 73 0.46 3.36 -8.79
N VAL A 74 -0.62 3.05 -8.06
CA VAL A 74 -1.90 2.65 -8.66
C VAL A 74 -2.47 3.76 -9.55
N HIS A 75 -2.48 5.01 -9.07
CA HIS A 75 -2.93 6.17 -9.87
C HIS A 75 -2.05 6.39 -11.11
N LYS A 76 -0.72 6.24 -10.97
CA LYS A 76 0.22 6.33 -12.08
C LYS A 76 -0.07 5.27 -13.16
N TYR A 77 -0.33 4.03 -12.76
CA TYR A 77 -0.67 2.94 -13.70
C TYR A 77 -2.07 3.09 -14.31
N ASP A 78 -3.00 3.76 -13.61
CA ASP A 78 -4.33 4.14 -14.12
C ASP A 78 -4.30 5.41 -15.00
N GLY A 79 -3.13 6.01 -15.23
CA GLY A 79 -2.96 7.23 -16.03
C GLY A 79 -3.37 8.53 -15.33
N ARG A 80 -3.71 8.47 -14.04
CA ARG A 80 -4.10 9.62 -13.22
C ARG A 80 -2.87 10.27 -12.60
N ILE A 81 -2.14 11.02 -13.43
CA ILE A 81 -0.84 11.57 -13.03
C ILE A 81 -0.98 12.60 -11.90
N ALA A 82 -2.04 13.43 -11.90
CA ALA A 82 -2.29 14.41 -10.84
C ALA A 82 -2.47 13.72 -9.47
N ASP A 83 -3.42 12.78 -9.37
CA ASP A 83 -3.65 12.00 -8.15
C ASP A 83 -2.38 11.27 -7.67
N ALA A 84 -1.56 10.77 -8.61
CA ALA A 84 -0.31 10.11 -8.29
C ALA A 84 0.69 11.07 -7.65
N THR A 85 0.83 12.28 -8.20
CA THR A 85 1.68 13.33 -7.65
C THR A 85 1.26 13.70 -6.23
N ASP A 86 -0.02 13.91 -5.99
CA ASP A 86 -0.55 14.26 -4.66
C ASP A 86 -0.24 13.14 -3.64
N CYS A 87 -0.43 11.87 -4.04
CA CYS A 87 -0.12 10.73 -3.18
C CYS A 87 1.39 10.61 -2.87
N PHE A 88 2.26 10.87 -3.84
CA PHE A 88 3.71 10.85 -3.61
C PHE A 88 4.17 12.01 -2.74
N GLN A 89 3.57 13.19 -2.89
CA GLN A 89 3.83 14.32 -2.01
C GLN A 89 3.43 14.01 -0.57
N ALA A 90 2.24 13.44 -0.36
CA ALA A 90 1.79 13.00 0.97
C ALA A 90 2.76 11.97 1.57
N ALA A 91 3.23 10.98 0.79
CA ALA A 91 4.22 10.02 1.25
C ALA A 91 5.56 10.69 1.64
N SER A 92 6.03 11.66 0.85
CA SER A 92 7.28 12.39 1.12
C SER A 92 7.19 13.24 2.38
N MET A 93 6.08 13.95 2.57
CA MET A 93 5.85 14.76 3.77
C MET A 93 5.80 13.91 5.04
N LEU A 94 5.27 12.68 4.95
CA LEU A 94 5.25 11.74 6.07
C LEU A 94 6.64 11.18 6.38
N GLU A 95 7.48 10.96 5.36
CA GLU A 95 8.89 10.55 5.55
C GLU A 95 9.72 11.63 6.26
N GLU A 96 9.49 12.90 5.93
CA GLU A 96 10.12 14.04 6.62
C GLU A 96 9.59 14.24 8.05
N SER A 97 8.39 13.72 8.35
CA SER A 97 7.78 13.79 9.67
C SER A 97 8.15 12.63 10.59
N ASP A 98 8.69 11.54 10.07
CA ASP A 98 9.31 10.48 10.87
C ASP A 98 10.58 11.09 11.50
N PRO A 99 10.59 11.40 12.81
CA PRO A 99 11.75 12.04 13.41
C PRO A 99 12.95 11.09 13.28
N ILE A 100 13.99 11.57 12.62
CA ILE A 100 15.30 10.90 12.49
C ILE A 100 15.92 10.64 13.89
N GLU A 101 15.36 11.23 14.93
CA GLU A 101 15.85 11.18 16.29
C GLU A 101 15.05 10.18 17.13
N SER A 102 15.57 8.96 17.17
CA SER A 102 15.45 8.12 18.36
C SER A 102 16.12 8.85 19.53
N PHE A 103 15.42 9.78 20.18
CA PHE A 103 15.84 10.36 21.46
C PHE A 103 15.60 9.35 22.61
N SER A 104 16.05 8.10 22.44
CA SER A 104 16.11 7.09 23.51
C SER A 104 17.53 6.94 24.07
N THR A 105 18.35 7.97 23.96
CA THR A 105 19.63 8.06 24.68
C THR A 105 19.71 9.44 25.30
N ILE A 106 19.22 9.52 26.55
CA ILE A 106 19.77 10.27 27.70
C ILE A 106 18.65 10.26 28.77
N LEU A 107 18.61 9.19 29.57
CA LEU A 107 18.94 9.25 31.00
C LEU A 107 19.12 7.83 31.56
#